data_AF-A0A1D7QSU2-F1
#
_entry.id   AF-A0A1D7QSU2-F1
#
_cell.length_a   1.000
_cell.length_b   1.000
_cell.length_c   1.000
_cell.angle_alpha   90.00
_cell.angle_beta   90.00
_cell.angle_gamma   90.00
#
_symmetry.space_group_name_H-M   'P 1'
#
loop_
_entity.id
_entity.type
_entity.pdbx_description
1 polymer ?
#
loop_
_entity_poly.entity_id
_entity_poly.type
_entity_poly.pdbx_seq_one_letter_code
_entity_poly.pdbx_strand_id
1 'polypeptide(L)'
;MNRNKWIILSIGVVLLIGLSAVALTLEDNSASEPGMGSDSAVNGTGEEDNSAPANDNGSQNQQQNGNLNITSDDEGFGADGQAADEEALIAAAEGLLSSMELSHISDSPSEESLLEQSELYYSYLASLEEGGDPDAVNDAEWTARELYVWFNMAQAEYDVQFDPDAYHSFIEAEQEREITEEDHDPSQRILFDVLESNYDTEAKRRQQDIHYLQPYLWTQMKEEAISRHSDGATDEENTSEALLEVEQMVFERMAQQYPDLVDN
;
A
#
# COMPACT_ATOMS: atom_id res chain seq x y z
N MET A 1 40.14 2.37 1.02
CA MET A 1 39.00 2.68 0.13
C MET A 1 39.54 2.95 -1.28
N ASN A 2 38.79 2.65 -2.36
CA ASN A 2 39.06 3.06 -3.76
C ASN A 2 39.42 2.00 -4.82
N ARG A 3 38.94 0.75 -4.73
CA ARG A 3 38.95 -0.14 -5.93
C ARG A 3 37.60 -0.82 -6.20
N ASN A 4 36.93 -1.33 -5.16
CA ASN A 4 35.65 -2.04 -5.35
C ASN A 4 34.49 -1.10 -5.72
N LYS A 5 34.46 0.13 -5.20
CA LYS A 5 33.42 1.12 -5.57
C LYS A 5 33.50 1.56 -7.04
N TRP A 6 34.68 1.49 -7.66
CA TRP A 6 34.87 1.85 -9.07
C TRP A 6 34.38 0.76 -10.03
N ILE A 7 34.41 -0.51 -9.60
CA ILE A 7 33.98 -1.65 -10.42
C ILE A 7 32.44 -1.72 -10.49
N ILE A 8 31.76 -1.48 -9.38
CA ILE A 8 30.28 -1.47 -9.33
C ILE A 8 29.74 -0.32 -10.21
N LEU A 9 30.37 0.86 -10.14
CA LEU A 9 29.96 2.01 -10.95
C LEU A 9 30.23 1.82 -12.45
N SER A 10 31.25 1.04 -12.83
CA SER A 10 31.51 0.74 -14.25
C SER A 10 30.57 -0.33 -14.83
N ILE A 11 30.06 -1.25 -14.02
CA ILE A 11 29.04 -2.24 -14.43
C ILE A 11 27.70 -1.55 -14.71
N GLY A 12 27.29 -0.61 -13.86
CA GLY A 12 26.05 0.16 -14.06
C GLY A 12 26.02 0.96 -15.36
N VAL A 13 27.13 1.60 -15.73
CA VAL A 13 27.24 2.37 -16.98
C VAL A 13 27.16 1.47 -18.22
N VAL A 14 27.75 0.28 -18.18
CA VAL A 14 27.68 -0.68 -19.31
C VAL A 14 26.26 -1.22 -19.48
N LEU A 15 25.53 -1.49 -18.39
CA LEU A 15 24.13 -1.89 -18.42
C LEU A 15 23.22 -0.79 -19.01
N LEU A 16 23.43 0.46 -18.62
CA LEU A 16 22.66 1.61 -19.14
C LEU A 16 22.87 1.82 -20.65
N ILE A 17 24.10 1.67 -21.15
CA ILE A 17 24.38 1.76 -22.59
C ILE A 17 23.73 0.60 -23.35
N GLY A 18 23.73 -0.61 -22.78
CA GLY A 18 23.05 -1.77 -23.36
C GLY A 18 21.54 -1.58 -23.48
N LEU A 19 20.89 -1.11 -22.42
CA LEU A 19 19.45 -0.82 -22.40
C LEU A 19 19.07 0.30 -23.38
N SER A 20 19.90 1.35 -23.49
CA SER A 20 19.68 2.43 -24.45
C SER A 20 19.78 1.96 -25.91
N ALA A 21 20.69 1.02 -26.22
CA ALA A 21 20.77 0.44 -27.55
C ALA A 21 19.55 -0.42 -27.90
N VAL A 22 18.98 -1.14 -26.93
CA VAL A 22 17.75 -1.93 -27.11
C VAL A 22 16.55 -1.02 -27.36
N ALA A 23 16.42 0.08 -26.62
CA ALA A 23 15.35 1.06 -26.80
C ALA A 23 15.35 1.67 -28.22
N LEU A 24 16.52 2.04 -28.74
CA LEU A 24 16.64 2.56 -30.10
C LEU A 24 16.28 1.53 -31.18
N THR A 25 16.53 0.23 -30.94
CA THR A 25 16.13 -0.83 -31.89
C THR A 25 14.64 -1.17 -31.85
N LEU A 26 13.93 -0.82 -30.77
CA LEU A 26 12.47 -0.97 -30.67
C LEU A 26 11.75 0.21 -31.34
N GLU A 27 12.33 1.40 -31.31
CA GLU A 27 11.74 2.60 -31.92
C GLU A 27 11.81 2.58 -33.45
N ASP A 28 12.85 1.97 -34.04
CA ASP A 28 13.04 1.87 -35.50
C ASP A 28 12.12 0.83 -36.20
N ASN A 29 11.41 -0.01 -35.44
CA ASN A 29 10.50 -1.03 -35.99
C ASN A 29 9.00 -0.63 -36.00
N SER A 30 8.68 0.60 -35.59
CA SER A 30 7.33 1.14 -35.73
C SER A 30 7.16 1.72 -37.14
N ALA A 31 6.83 0.83 -38.07
CA ALA A 31 6.54 1.15 -39.46
C ALA A 31 5.55 2.31 -39.60
N SER A 32 5.91 3.26 -40.46
CA SER A 32 5.13 4.44 -40.81
C SER A 32 3.84 4.10 -41.57
N GLU A 33 2.87 5.03 -41.47
CA GLU A 33 1.89 5.52 -42.47
C GLU A 33 0.41 5.43 -42.04
N PRO A 34 -0.51 6.24 -42.62
CA PRO A 34 -0.37 7.61 -43.14
C PRO A 34 -1.50 8.55 -42.64
N GLY A 35 -1.30 9.85 -42.80
CA GLY A 35 -2.24 10.90 -42.38
C GLY A 35 -3.47 11.14 -43.28
N MET A 36 -4.32 12.06 -42.79
CA MET A 36 -5.46 12.82 -43.38
C MET A 36 -6.63 12.71 -42.40
N GLY A 37 -7.39 13.73 -42.01
CA GLY A 37 -7.57 15.13 -42.41
C GLY A 37 -8.79 15.65 -41.61
N SER A 38 -8.95 16.97 -41.52
CA SER A 38 -10.05 17.61 -40.78
C SER A 38 -11.42 17.42 -41.45
N ASP A 39 -12.49 17.31 -40.66
CA ASP A 39 -13.65 18.23 -40.62
C ASP A 39 -14.92 17.61 -40.01
N SER A 40 -15.53 18.38 -39.11
CA SER A 40 -16.97 18.64 -38.88
C SER A 40 -18.05 17.56 -39.12
N ALA A 41 -18.79 17.29 -38.03
CA ALA A 41 -20.25 17.09 -37.88
C ALA A 41 -21.05 16.33 -38.96
N VAL A 42 -21.75 15.26 -38.57
CA VAL A 42 -23.20 15.03 -38.82
C VAL A 42 -23.73 13.75 -38.16
N ASN A 43 -24.97 13.87 -37.70
CA ASN A 43 -25.93 12.95 -37.09
C ASN A 43 -26.36 11.78 -38.01
N GLY A 44 -26.73 10.61 -37.45
CA GLY A 44 -27.46 9.58 -38.22
C GLY A 44 -27.49 8.16 -37.62
N THR A 45 -28.68 7.77 -37.18
CA THR A 45 -29.21 6.46 -36.77
C THR A 45 -29.10 5.31 -37.79
N GLY A 46 -29.05 4.04 -37.33
CA GLY A 46 -29.57 2.88 -38.09
C GLY A 46 -28.92 1.50 -37.84
N GLU A 47 -29.59 0.69 -37.01
CA GLU A 47 -29.84 -0.78 -37.02
C GLU A 47 -28.81 -1.86 -37.47
N GLU A 48 -28.64 -2.85 -36.56
CA GLU A 48 -28.59 -4.33 -36.68
C GLU A 48 -27.54 -5.02 -37.60
N ASP A 49 -26.69 -5.89 -37.04
CA ASP A 49 -26.86 -7.37 -37.03
C ASP A 49 -25.61 -8.13 -36.50
N ASN A 50 -25.88 -9.30 -35.92
CA ASN A 50 -25.09 -10.33 -35.23
C ASN A 50 -23.64 -10.66 -35.66
N SER A 51 -22.80 -10.98 -34.68
CA SER A 51 -22.19 -12.33 -34.48
C SER A 51 -21.36 -12.40 -33.18
N ALA A 52 -21.50 -13.53 -32.47
CA ALA A 52 -20.92 -13.83 -31.17
C ALA A 52 -19.44 -14.34 -31.26
N PRO A 53 -18.83 -14.81 -30.14
CA PRO A 53 -17.67 -14.19 -29.52
C PRO A 53 -16.34 -14.88 -29.86
N ALA A 54 -15.25 -14.12 -29.93
CA ALA A 54 -13.90 -14.66 -29.90
C ALA A 54 -13.26 -14.34 -28.54
N ASN A 55 -13.33 -15.35 -27.69
CA ASN A 55 -12.56 -15.51 -26.47
C ASN A 55 -11.07 -15.50 -26.84
N ASP A 56 -10.32 -14.48 -26.43
CA ASP A 56 -8.87 -14.58 -26.32
C ASP A 56 -8.45 -14.09 -24.94
N ASN A 57 -8.26 -15.10 -24.10
CA ASN A 57 -7.95 -15.01 -22.69
C ASN A 57 -6.46 -14.69 -22.58
N GLY A 58 -6.11 -13.40 -22.72
CA GLY A 58 -4.77 -12.88 -22.50
C GLY A 58 -4.59 -12.48 -21.03
N SER A 59 -4.52 -13.48 -20.16
CA SER A 59 -4.16 -13.35 -18.74
C SER A 59 -2.82 -12.61 -18.64
N GLN A 60 -2.87 -11.31 -18.34
CA GLN A 60 -1.71 -10.59 -17.85
C GLN A 60 -1.53 -10.99 -16.39
N ASN A 61 -0.51 -11.80 -16.13
CA ASN A 61 0.07 -11.94 -14.80
C ASN A 61 0.51 -10.55 -14.34
N GLN A 62 -0.36 -9.85 -13.62
CA GLN A 62 0.08 -8.84 -12.69
C GLN A 62 0.75 -9.57 -11.54
N GLN A 63 2.06 -9.43 -11.51
CA GLN A 63 2.92 -9.90 -10.45
C GLN A 63 2.71 -8.93 -9.27
N GLN A 64 1.58 -9.06 -8.58
CA GLN A 64 1.34 -8.46 -7.27
C GLN A 64 2.21 -9.24 -6.27
N ASN A 65 3.44 -8.78 -6.10
CA ASN A 65 4.21 -9.11 -4.90
C ASN A 65 3.55 -8.32 -3.75
N GLY A 66 2.95 -9.06 -2.81
CA GLY A 66 2.28 -8.54 -1.62
C GLY A 66 3.23 -7.89 -0.63
N ASN A 67 3.75 -6.73 -1.01
CA ASN A 67 4.17 -5.72 -0.05
C ASN A 67 2.90 -5.02 0.43
N LEU A 68 2.85 -4.61 1.70
CA LEU A 68 1.85 -3.66 2.19
C LEU A 68 1.52 -2.66 1.07
N ASN A 69 0.26 -2.59 0.64
CA ASN A 69 -0.21 -1.51 -0.24
C ASN A 69 -0.36 -0.20 0.57
N ILE A 70 0.63 0.04 1.42
CA ILE A 70 0.95 1.25 2.16
C ILE A 70 2.47 1.40 1.99
N THR A 71 2.94 1.38 0.75
CA THR A 71 4.22 2.03 0.48
C THR A 71 3.97 3.51 0.70
N SER A 72 4.63 4.08 1.71
CA SER A 72 4.86 5.53 1.81
C SER A 72 5.60 6.10 0.57
N ASP A 73 6.03 5.20 -0.33
CA ASP A 73 6.55 5.43 -1.68
C ASP A 73 5.51 5.14 -2.78
N ASP A 74 4.20 5.30 -2.51
CA ASP A 74 3.27 5.52 -3.62
C ASP A 74 3.61 6.90 -4.22
N GLU A 75 4.51 6.87 -5.20
CA GLU A 75 4.81 7.94 -6.15
C GLU A 75 3.58 8.25 -7.03
N GLY A 76 2.42 8.42 -6.41
CA GLY A 76 1.12 8.74 -6.96
C GLY A 76 0.55 10.08 -6.47
N PHE A 77 1.10 10.68 -5.41
CA PHE A 77 0.92 12.12 -5.19
C PHE A 77 1.79 12.87 -6.20
N GLY A 78 1.26 12.99 -7.41
CA GLY A 78 1.86 13.75 -8.48
C GLY A 78 2.36 15.09 -7.95
N ALA A 79 3.66 15.31 -8.12
CA ALA A 79 4.38 16.55 -7.87
C ALA A 79 3.92 17.70 -8.80
N ASP A 80 2.61 17.87 -8.96
CA ASP A 80 1.92 18.99 -9.59
C ASP A 80 0.62 19.39 -8.85
N GLY A 81 0.25 18.72 -7.75
CA GLY A 81 -0.81 19.15 -6.85
C GLY A 81 -0.25 20.07 -5.77
N GLN A 82 -0.77 21.30 -5.65
CA GLN A 82 -0.54 22.16 -4.48
C GLN A 82 -0.72 21.32 -3.21
N ALA A 83 0.26 21.36 -2.28
CA ALA A 83 0.06 20.90 -0.91
C ALA A 83 -1.34 21.35 -0.49
N ALA A 84 -2.25 20.40 -0.27
CA ALA A 84 -3.61 20.71 0.09
C ALA A 84 -3.52 21.61 1.32
N ASP A 85 -4.21 22.75 1.27
CA ASP A 85 -4.26 23.67 2.40
C ASP A 85 -4.65 22.88 3.65
N GLU A 86 -3.95 23.09 4.78
CA GLU A 86 -4.20 22.35 6.03
C GLU A 86 -5.68 22.46 6.44
N GLU A 87 -6.31 23.60 6.16
CA GLU A 87 -7.75 23.81 6.36
C GLU A 87 -8.62 22.87 5.50
N ALA A 88 -8.20 22.57 4.27
CA ALA A 88 -8.91 21.64 3.39
C ALA A 88 -8.77 20.19 3.87
N LEU A 89 -7.59 19.79 4.34
CA LEU A 89 -7.33 18.47 4.94
C LEU A 89 -8.19 18.25 6.19
N ILE A 90 -8.25 19.25 7.07
CA ILE A 90 -9.11 19.21 8.26
C ILE A 90 -10.58 19.10 7.85
N ALA A 91 -11.04 19.92 6.91
CA ALA A 91 -12.42 19.90 6.45
C ALA A 91 -12.83 18.57 5.81
N ALA A 92 -11.92 17.92 5.08
CA ALA A 92 -12.13 16.60 4.52
C ALA A 92 -12.29 15.53 5.62
N ALA A 93 -11.37 15.51 6.59
CA ALA A 93 -11.41 14.59 7.72
C ALA A 93 -12.69 14.79 8.57
N GLU A 94 -13.02 16.04 8.94
CA GLU A 94 -14.25 16.35 9.69
C GLU A 94 -15.51 15.99 8.90
N GLY A 95 -15.51 16.22 7.59
CA GLY A 95 -16.60 15.86 6.69
C GLY A 95 -16.88 14.36 6.72
N LEU A 96 -15.85 13.53 6.62
CA LEU A 96 -15.98 12.07 6.66
C LEU A 96 -16.45 11.58 8.02
N LEU A 97 -15.86 12.07 9.11
CA LEU A 97 -16.24 11.72 10.47
C LEU A 97 -17.69 12.11 10.82
N SER A 98 -18.27 13.08 10.11
CA SER A 98 -19.69 13.43 10.25
C SER A 98 -20.65 12.41 9.62
N SER A 99 -20.13 11.55 8.73
CA SER A 99 -20.91 10.59 7.95
C SER A 99 -20.65 9.11 8.30
N MET A 100 -19.55 8.83 9.00
CA MET A 100 -19.13 7.50 9.40
C MET A 100 -19.27 7.33 10.92
N GLU A 101 -19.83 6.21 11.36
CA GLU A 101 -19.89 5.84 12.78
C GLU A 101 -18.77 4.83 13.08
N LEU A 102 -17.82 5.20 13.94
CA LEU A 102 -16.78 4.29 14.42
C LEU A 102 -17.32 3.51 15.63
N SER A 103 -17.77 2.29 15.38
CA SER A 103 -18.52 1.50 16.36
C SER A 103 -17.70 0.39 17.03
N HIS A 104 -16.54 0.05 16.45
CA HIS A 104 -15.66 -1.02 16.93
C HIS A 104 -14.34 -0.47 17.49
N ILE A 105 -14.42 0.42 18.48
CA ILE A 105 -13.24 0.94 19.20
C ILE A 105 -12.99 0.06 20.43
N SER A 106 -11.87 -0.65 20.45
CA SER A 106 -11.45 -1.49 21.59
C SER A 106 -9.93 -1.52 21.73
N ASP A 107 -9.43 -1.90 22.91
CA ASP A 107 -7.99 -1.90 23.20
C ASP A 107 -7.16 -2.85 22.32
N SER A 108 -7.79 -3.86 21.71
CA SER A 108 -7.14 -4.82 20.81
C SER A 108 -7.72 -4.71 19.39
N PRO A 109 -6.89 -4.86 18.34
CA PRO A 109 -7.40 -4.96 16.98
C PRO A 109 -8.34 -6.15 16.84
N SER A 110 -9.51 -5.91 16.26
CA SER A 110 -10.41 -6.93 15.70
C SER A 110 -10.49 -6.76 14.19
N GLU A 111 -11.01 -7.76 13.50
CA GLU A 111 -11.22 -7.69 12.06
C GLU A 111 -12.18 -6.54 11.69
N GLU A 112 -13.26 -6.38 12.46
CA GLU A 112 -14.24 -5.30 12.27
C GLU A 112 -13.64 -3.93 12.57
N SER A 113 -12.81 -3.80 13.61
CA SER A 113 -12.16 -2.52 13.90
C SER A 113 -11.18 -2.14 12.79
N LEU A 114 -10.38 -3.09 12.31
CA LEU A 114 -9.42 -2.85 11.22
C LEU A 114 -10.14 -2.46 9.93
N LEU A 115 -11.28 -3.08 9.64
CA LEU A 115 -12.10 -2.73 8.48
C LEU A 115 -12.65 -1.31 8.59
N GLU A 116 -13.27 -0.94 9.71
CA GLU A 116 -13.78 0.44 9.91
C GLU A 116 -12.67 1.49 9.78
N GLN A 117 -11.48 1.25 10.36
CA GLN A 117 -10.37 2.20 10.27
C GLN A 117 -9.74 2.26 8.87
N SER A 118 -9.70 1.13 8.15
CA SER A 118 -9.22 1.10 6.77
C SER A 118 -10.19 1.83 5.84
N GLU A 119 -11.50 1.61 5.99
CA GLU A 119 -12.52 2.33 5.25
C GLU A 119 -12.43 3.84 5.49
N LEU A 120 -12.23 4.27 6.74
CA LEU A 120 -12.00 5.67 7.07
C LEU A 120 -10.75 6.22 6.36
N TYR A 121 -9.64 5.48 6.41
CA TYR A 121 -8.37 5.89 5.82
C TYR A 121 -8.49 6.10 4.30
N TYR A 122 -8.95 5.08 3.58
CA TYR A 122 -9.03 5.14 2.12
C TYR A 122 -10.15 6.09 1.66
N SER A 123 -11.25 6.22 2.41
CA SER A 123 -12.24 7.26 2.12
C SER A 123 -11.67 8.67 2.30
N TYR A 124 -10.77 8.85 3.27
CA TYR A 124 -10.05 10.10 3.47
C TYR A 124 -9.13 10.39 2.29
N LEU A 125 -8.27 9.46 1.89
CA LEU A 125 -7.42 9.62 0.70
C LEU A 125 -8.24 9.91 -0.56
N ALA A 126 -9.28 9.13 -0.82
CA ALA A 126 -10.18 9.32 -1.96
C ALA A 126 -10.88 10.70 -1.94
N SER A 127 -11.13 11.28 -0.77
CA SER A 127 -11.72 12.62 -0.66
C SER A 127 -10.75 13.75 -1.01
N LEU A 128 -9.45 13.49 -0.94
CA LEU A 128 -8.39 14.42 -1.31
C LEU A 128 -8.08 14.39 -2.81
N GLU A 129 -8.40 13.28 -3.49
CA GLU A 129 -8.15 13.10 -4.91
C GLU A 129 -9.28 13.64 -5.79
N GLU A 130 -8.91 14.37 -6.85
CA GLU A 130 -9.88 14.87 -7.83
C GLU A 130 -10.43 13.71 -8.68
N GLY A 131 -11.64 13.27 -8.35
CA GLY A 131 -12.32 12.15 -9.03
C GLY A 131 -12.60 10.95 -8.13
N GLY A 132 -12.00 10.94 -6.93
CA GLY A 132 -12.04 9.81 -6.02
C GLY A 132 -11.20 8.63 -6.50
N ASP A 133 -10.91 7.74 -5.57
CA ASP A 133 -10.24 6.47 -5.85
C ASP A 133 -11.31 5.36 -6.04
N PRO A 134 -11.43 4.76 -7.23
CA PRO A 134 -12.36 3.67 -7.49
C PRO A 134 -12.02 2.38 -6.73
N ASP A 135 -10.76 2.22 -6.31
CA ASP A 135 -10.24 1.02 -5.66
C ASP A 135 -10.21 1.16 -4.12
N ALA A 136 -10.48 2.35 -3.58
CA ALA A 136 -10.49 2.63 -2.13
C ALA A 136 -11.24 1.62 -1.26
N VAL A 137 -12.35 1.06 -1.73
CA VAL A 137 -13.11 0.05 -1.00
C VAL A 137 -12.38 -1.29 -0.99
N ASN A 138 -11.82 -1.70 -2.13
CA ASN A 138 -11.06 -2.93 -2.25
C ASN A 138 -9.76 -2.83 -1.44
N ASP A 139 -9.09 -1.68 -1.49
CA ASP A 139 -7.86 -1.43 -0.73
C ASP A 139 -8.11 -1.39 0.77
N ALA A 140 -9.23 -0.79 1.21
CA ALA A 140 -9.65 -0.83 2.60
C ALA A 140 -9.90 -2.27 3.08
N GLU A 141 -10.61 -3.07 2.29
CA GLU A 141 -10.86 -4.46 2.65
C GLU A 141 -9.55 -5.27 2.64
N TRP A 142 -8.72 -5.14 1.61
CA TRP A 142 -7.43 -5.83 1.54
C TRP A 142 -6.56 -5.53 2.77
N THR A 143 -6.34 -4.25 3.06
CA THR A 143 -5.50 -3.80 4.17
C THR A 143 -6.01 -4.32 5.52
N ALA A 144 -7.32 -4.21 5.77
CA ALA A 144 -7.92 -4.68 7.01
C ALA A 144 -7.71 -6.18 7.23
N ARG A 145 -7.95 -6.99 6.18
CA ARG A 145 -7.83 -8.45 6.25
C ARG A 145 -6.37 -8.88 6.35
N GLU A 146 -5.46 -8.24 5.62
CA GLU A 146 -4.03 -8.51 5.69
C GLU A 146 -3.51 -8.26 7.12
N LEU A 147 -3.81 -7.10 7.70
CA LEU A 147 -3.43 -6.76 9.08
C LEU A 147 -4.03 -7.73 10.09
N TYR A 148 -5.27 -8.18 9.88
CA TYR A 148 -5.91 -9.18 10.74
C TYR A 148 -5.23 -10.55 10.64
N VAL A 149 -4.79 -10.96 9.43
CA VAL A 149 -4.02 -12.20 9.24
C VAL A 149 -2.64 -12.09 9.91
N TRP A 150 -1.94 -10.98 9.74
CA TRP A 150 -0.69 -10.69 10.47
C TRP A 150 -0.87 -10.84 11.97
N PHE A 151 -1.90 -10.19 12.53
CA PHE A 151 -2.21 -10.21 13.95
C PHE A 151 -2.48 -11.62 14.49
N ASN A 152 -3.32 -12.39 13.79
CA ASN A 152 -3.65 -13.76 14.20
C ASN A 152 -2.46 -14.71 14.04
N MET A 153 -1.68 -14.56 12.98
CA MET A 153 -0.50 -15.39 12.74
C MET A 153 0.57 -15.13 13.79
N ALA A 154 0.85 -13.87 14.12
CA ALA A 154 1.80 -13.52 15.17
C ALA A 154 1.42 -14.16 16.51
N GLN A 155 0.14 -14.13 16.89
CA GLN A 155 -0.33 -14.78 18.12
C GLN A 155 -0.27 -16.31 18.07
N ALA A 156 -0.70 -16.91 16.95
CA ALA A 156 -0.86 -18.35 16.85
C ALA A 156 0.44 -19.11 16.56
N GLU A 157 1.36 -18.51 15.81
CA GLU A 157 2.59 -19.16 15.37
C GLU A 157 3.84 -18.66 16.09
N TYR A 158 3.87 -17.42 16.56
CA TYR A 158 5.03 -16.78 17.19
C TYR A 158 4.79 -16.43 18.66
N ASP A 159 3.68 -16.93 19.23
CA ASP A 159 3.28 -16.72 20.64
C ASP A 159 3.26 -15.24 21.07
N VAL A 160 3.14 -14.30 20.12
CA VAL A 160 3.08 -12.87 20.41
C VAL A 160 1.84 -12.61 21.28
N GLN A 161 2.02 -11.89 22.39
CA GLN A 161 0.92 -11.44 23.24
C GLN A 161 0.77 -9.94 23.02
N PHE A 162 -0.34 -9.53 22.40
CA PHE A 162 -0.57 -8.11 22.14
C PHE A 162 -0.74 -7.35 23.46
N ASP A 163 0.11 -6.34 23.65
CA ASP A 163 0.08 -5.45 24.80
C ASP A 163 -0.10 -4.00 24.29
N PRO A 164 -1.28 -3.38 24.50
CA PRO A 164 -1.57 -2.03 24.03
C PRO A 164 -0.56 -0.98 24.50
N ASP A 165 -0.01 -1.12 25.72
CA ASP A 165 0.95 -0.15 26.26
C ASP A 165 2.32 -0.26 25.57
N ALA A 166 2.75 -1.49 25.27
CA ALA A 166 3.98 -1.75 24.54
C ALA A 166 3.86 -1.31 23.07
N TYR A 167 2.70 -1.53 22.46
CA TYR A 167 2.40 -1.08 21.11
C TYR A 167 2.40 0.45 21.00
N HIS A 168 1.77 1.14 21.95
CA HIS A 168 1.77 2.60 21.99
C HIS A 168 3.20 3.17 22.12
N SER A 169 4.01 2.57 23.00
CA SER A 169 5.41 2.96 23.17
C SER A 169 6.24 2.75 21.89
N PHE A 170 5.90 1.73 21.09
CA PHE A 170 6.50 1.50 19.78
C PHE A 170 6.14 2.63 18.80
N ILE A 171 4.86 2.99 18.69
CA ILE A 171 4.42 4.08 17.80
C ILE A 171 5.10 5.40 18.16
N GLU A 172 5.15 5.77 19.44
CA GLU A 172 5.82 7.01 19.87
C GLU A 172 7.29 7.03 19.44
N ALA A 173 7.99 5.90 19.56
CA ALA A 173 9.39 5.78 19.17
C ALA A 173 9.60 5.84 17.65
N GLU A 174 8.67 5.34 16.83
CA GLU A 174 8.73 5.45 15.37
C GLU A 174 8.39 6.88 14.90
N GLN A 175 7.35 7.50 15.46
CA GLN A 175 6.97 8.89 15.16
C GLN A 175 8.09 9.88 15.50
N GLU A 176 8.82 9.67 16.60
CA GLU A 176 9.99 10.49 16.93
C GLU A 176 11.11 10.41 15.86
N ARG A 177 11.23 9.29 15.14
CA ARG A 177 12.18 9.13 14.02
C ARG A 177 11.69 9.85 12.77
N GLU A 178 10.42 9.65 12.44
CA GLU A 178 9.75 10.22 11.27
C GLU A 178 9.76 11.76 11.28
N ILE A 179 9.55 12.40 12.43
CA ILE A 179 9.57 13.88 12.59
C ILE A 179 10.92 14.51 12.16
N THR A 180 12.00 13.73 12.11
CA THR A 180 13.31 14.23 11.70
C THR A 180 13.54 14.27 10.18
N GLU A 181 12.61 13.74 9.39
CA GLU A 181 12.67 13.68 7.94
C GLU A 181 11.77 14.79 7.33
N GLU A 182 12.34 15.64 6.46
CA GLU A 182 11.73 16.91 6.02
C GLU A 182 10.52 16.78 5.06
N ASP A 183 10.15 15.56 4.62
CA ASP A 183 9.21 15.33 3.51
C ASP A 183 7.91 14.59 3.92
N HIS A 184 7.53 14.56 5.20
CA HIS A 184 6.30 13.86 5.61
C HIS A 184 5.02 14.57 5.12
N ASP A 185 4.15 13.80 4.46
CA ASP A 185 2.79 14.21 4.11
C ASP A 185 1.98 14.54 5.39
N PRO A 186 1.50 15.78 5.57
CA PRO A 186 0.71 16.15 6.74
C PRO A 186 -0.66 15.49 6.80
N SER A 187 -1.16 14.89 5.72
CA SER A 187 -2.52 14.34 5.61
C SER A 187 -2.83 13.31 6.71
N GLN A 188 -1.91 12.37 6.97
CA GLN A 188 -2.07 11.32 7.97
C GLN A 188 -2.10 11.89 9.39
N ARG A 189 -1.15 12.79 9.69
CA ARG A 189 -1.08 13.46 11.00
C ARG A 189 -2.35 14.24 11.29
N ILE A 190 -2.88 14.95 10.29
CA ILE A 190 -4.12 15.72 10.43
C ILE A 190 -5.31 14.78 10.69
N LEU A 191 -5.41 13.64 10.00
CA LEU A 191 -6.46 12.66 10.27
C LEU A 191 -6.41 12.18 11.74
N PHE A 192 -5.21 11.85 12.24
CA PHE A 192 -5.02 11.45 13.65
C PHE A 192 -5.42 12.56 14.63
N ASP A 193 -5.01 13.81 14.38
CA ASP A 193 -5.30 14.96 15.23
C ASP A 193 -6.81 15.27 15.27
N VAL A 194 -7.49 15.14 14.12
CA VAL A 194 -8.95 15.34 14.00
C VAL A 194 -9.72 14.21 14.70
N LEU A 195 -9.28 12.96 14.58
CA LEU A 195 -9.87 11.81 15.29
C LEU A 195 -9.78 11.96 16.81
N GLU A 196 -8.60 12.28 17.32
CA GLU A 196 -8.39 12.51 18.76
C GLU A 196 -9.25 13.67 19.29
N SER A 197 -9.46 14.70 18.48
CA SER A 197 -10.26 15.86 18.85
C SER A 197 -11.78 15.60 18.84
N ASN A 198 -12.28 14.77 17.92
CA ASN A 198 -13.72 14.55 17.72
C ASN A 198 -14.27 13.32 18.44
N TYR A 199 -13.45 12.28 18.63
CA TYR A 199 -13.82 11.05 19.31
C TYR A 199 -13.05 10.94 20.64
N ASP A 200 -11.89 10.29 20.62
CA ASP A 200 -10.98 10.17 21.75
C ASP A 200 -9.61 9.63 21.29
N THR A 201 -8.69 9.49 22.24
CA THR A 201 -7.36 8.91 22.00
C THR A 201 -7.42 7.46 21.51
N GLU A 202 -8.46 6.68 21.83
CA GLU A 202 -8.54 5.29 21.39
C GLU A 202 -8.93 5.19 19.91
N ALA A 203 -9.80 6.06 19.41
CA ALA A 203 -10.09 6.18 17.98
C ALA A 203 -8.83 6.48 17.17
N LYS A 204 -8.00 7.44 17.63
CA LYS A 204 -6.70 7.72 17.04
C LYS A 204 -5.79 6.49 17.06
N ARG A 205 -5.72 5.78 18.19
CA ARG A 205 -4.89 4.56 18.31
C ARG A 205 -5.32 3.46 17.36
N ARG A 206 -6.62 3.23 17.20
CA ARG A 206 -7.12 2.28 16.21
C ARG A 206 -6.77 2.70 14.79
N GLN A 207 -6.88 3.98 14.47
CA GLN A 207 -6.46 4.48 13.15
C GLN A 207 -4.96 4.26 12.91
N GLN A 208 -4.12 4.35 13.95
CA GLN A 208 -2.69 4.04 13.87
C GLN A 208 -2.40 2.57 13.57
N ASP A 209 -3.34 1.63 13.82
CA ASP A 209 -3.19 0.22 13.47
C ASP A 209 -2.91 0.01 11.98
N ILE A 210 -3.50 0.85 11.13
CA ILE A 210 -3.32 0.78 9.67
C ILE A 210 -1.86 0.93 9.28
N HIS A 211 -1.10 1.73 10.02
CA HIS A 211 0.29 2.05 9.67
C HIS A 211 1.32 1.27 10.49
N TYR A 212 1.03 1.03 11.77
CA TYR A 212 2.06 0.57 12.72
C TYR A 212 1.85 -0.86 13.21
N LEU A 213 0.70 -1.49 12.96
CA LEU A 213 0.42 -2.82 13.51
C LEU A 213 1.38 -3.87 12.92
N GLN A 214 1.53 -3.95 11.60
CA GLN A 214 2.48 -4.89 10.99
C GLN A 214 3.94 -4.64 11.43
N PRO A 215 4.49 -3.41 11.35
CA PRO A 215 5.85 -3.13 11.82
C PRO A 215 6.08 -3.52 13.29
N TYR A 216 5.09 -3.29 14.14
CA TYR A 216 5.13 -3.71 15.53
C TYR A 216 5.18 -5.23 15.67
N LEU A 217 4.26 -5.94 15.02
CA LEU A 217 4.20 -7.40 15.06
C LEU A 217 5.50 -8.01 14.53
N TRP A 218 6.04 -7.48 13.42
CA TRP A 218 7.33 -7.89 12.88
C TRP A 218 8.44 -7.74 13.92
N THR A 219 8.50 -6.60 14.60
CA THR A 219 9.48 -6.37 15.67
C THR A 219 9.37 -7.41 16.79
N GLN A 220 8.16 -7.84 17.14
CA GLN A 220 7.93 -8.87 18.16
C GLN A 220 8.36 -10.28 17.70
N MET A 221 8.09 -10.64 16.45
CA MET A 221 8.37 -12.00 15.95
C MET A 221 9.76 -12.17 15.31
N LYS A 222 10.45 -11.08 14.97
CA LYS A 222 11.64 -11.07 14.12
C LYS A 222 12.71 -12.06 14.56
N GLU A 223 13.05 -12.10 15.85
CA GLU A 223 14.09 -13.01 16.36
C GLU A 223 13.73 -14.48 16.13
N GLU A 224 12.47 -14.84 16.38
CA GLU A 224 11.99 -16.20 16.17
C GLU A 224 11.82 -16.52 14.68
N ALA A 225 11.33 -15.59 13.86
CA ALA A 225 11.24 -15.76 12.41
C ALA A 225 12.60 -16.01 11.78
N ILE A 226 13.63 -15.24 12.16
CA ILE A 226 15.01 -15.46 11.72
C ILE A 226 15.53 -16.85 12.12
N SER A 227 15.24 -17.27 13.36
CA SER A 227 15.65 -18.59 13.87
C SER A 227 14.98 -19.75 13.12
N ARG A 228 13.73 -19.57 12.66
CA ARG A 228 12.96 -20.60 11.96
C ARG A 228 13.30 -20.70 10.48
N HIS A 229 13.54 -19.56 9.83
CA HIS A 229 13.50 -19.45 8.38
C HIS A 229 14.83 -19.07 7.73
N SER A 230 15.87 -18.73 8.50
CA SER A 230 17.17 -18.37 7.93
C SER A 230 18.30 -19.29 8.37
N ASP A 231 19.10 -19.74 7.39
CA ASP A 231 20.13 -20.78 7.54
C ASP A 231 21.54 -20.24 7.85
N GLY A 232 21.63 -19.06 8.48
CA GLY A 232 22.87 -18.54 9.06
C GLY A 232 23.74 -17.69 8.12
N ALA A 233 23.12 -16.87 7.25
CA ALA A 233 23.81 -15.80 6.53
C ALA A 233 24.02 -14.56 7.42
N THR A 234 24.28 -13.39 6.83
CA THR A 234 24.50 -12.14 7.59
C THR A 234 23.21 -11.65 8.26
N ASP A 235 23.30 -10.91 9.37
CA ASP A 235 22.11 -10.45 10.14
C ASP A 235 21.07 -9.71 9.29
N GLU A 236 21.50 -8.97 8.27
CA GLU A 236 20.62 -8.21 7.36
C GLU A 236 19.94 -9.11 6.34
N GLU A 237 20.69 -10.00 5.67
CA GLU A 237 20.17 -10.97 4.70
C GLU A 237 19.17 -11.93 5.37
N ASN A 238 19.49 -12.40 6.58
CA ASN A 238 18.60 -13.25 7.36
C ASN A 238 17.29 -12.54 7.75
N THR A 239 17.37 -11.23 8.05
CA THR A 239 16.17 -10.44 8.37
C THR A 239 15.26 -10.33 7.15
N SER A 240 15.81 -10.04 5.98
CA SER A 240 15.03 -9.92 4.74
C SER A 240 14.43 -11.25 4.31
N GLU A 241 15.20 -12.34 4.36
CA GLU A 241 14.71 -13.69 4.03
C GLU A 241 13.56 -14.11 4.96
N ALA A 242 13.74 -13.93 6.27
CA ALA A 242 12.69 -14.26 7.23
C ALA A 242 11.44 -13.39 7.06
N LEU A 243 11.58 -12.11 6.70
CA LEU A 243 10.42 -11.25 6.43
C LEU A 243 9.63 -11.75 5.23
N LEU A 244 10.31 -12.06 4.12
CA LEU A 244 9.67 -12.56 2.89
C LEU A 244 8.93 -13.88 3.12
N GLU A 245 9.51 -14.80 3.87
CA GLU A 245 8.84 -16.08 4.21
C GLU A 245 7.60 -15.84 5.05
N VAL A 246 7.64 -14.87 5.97
CA VAL A 246 6.49 -14.51 6.81
C VAL A 246 5.40 -13.81 5.99
N GLU A 247 5.76 -12.89 5.10
CA GLU A 247 4.84 -12.27 4.14
C GLU A 247 4.17 -13.31 3.24
N GLN A 248 4.93 -14.29 2.74
CA GLN A 248 4.37 -15.39 1.96
C GLN A 248 3.34 -16.19 2.78
N MET A 249 3.62 -16.50 4.05
CA MET A 249 2.66 -17.19 4.91
C MET A 249 1.39 -16.38 5.15
N VAL A 250 1.51 -15.05 5.30
CA VAL A 250 0.35 -14.14 5.39
C VAL A 250 -0.46 -14.19 4.11
N PHE A 251 0.18 -14.08 2.94
CA PHE A 251 -0.49 -14.15 1.65
C PHE A 251 -1.18 -15.50 1.43
N GLU A 252 -0.53 -16.61 1.76
CA GLU A 252 -1.14 -17.95 1.66
C GLU A 252 -2.37 -18.10 2.57
N ARG A 253 -2.34 -17.50 3.76
CA ARG A 253 -3.49 -17.47 4.68
C ARG A 253 -4.60 -16.55 4.17
N MET A 254 -4.26 -15.39 3.62
CA MET A 254 -5.18 -14.49 2.96
C MET A 254 -5.92 -15.21 1.82
N ALA A 255 -5.21 -15.88 0.93
CA ALA A 255 -5.81 -16.65 -0.16
C ALA A 255 -6.71 -17.80 0.32
N GLN A 256 -6.44 -18.39 1.49
CA GLN A 256 -7.28 -19.43 2.07
C GLN A 256 -8.53 -18.90 2.77
N GLN A 257 -8.43 -17.75 3.45
CA GLN A 257 -9.51 -17.18 4.25
C GLN A 257 -10.42 -16.25 3.43
N TYR A 258 -9.84 -15.52 2.48
CA TYR A 258 -10.49 -14.52 1.64
C TYR A 258 -10.15 -14.74 0.15
N PRO A 259 -10.52 -15.90 -0.43
CA PRO A 259 -10.18 -16.22 -1.83
C PRO A 259 -10.71 -15.16 -2.82
N ASP A 260 -11.88 -14.58 -2.53
CA ASP A 260 -12.50 -13.56 -3.37
C ASP A 260 -11.67 -12.27 -3.48
N LEU A 261 -10.75 -12.00 -2.54
CA LEU A 261 -9.86 -10.83 -2.59
C LEU A 261 -8.60 -11.07 -3.40
N VAL A 262 -8.16 -12.32 -3.52
CA VAL A 262 -6.89 -12.69 -4.19
C VAL A 262 -7.10 -13.03 -5.67
N ASP A 263 -8.29 -13.48 -6.04
CA ASP A 263 -8.62 -13.89 -7.41
C ASP A 263 -9.17 -12.73 -8.30
N ASN A 264 -9.29 -11.50 -7.76
CA ASN A 264 -9.83 -10.32 -8.46
C ASN A 264 -8.78 -9.50 -9.22
#